data_AF-C3Y650-F1
#
_entry.id   AF-C3Y650-F1
#
_cell.length_a   1.000
_cell.length_b   1.000
_cell.length_c   1.000
_cell.angle_alpha   90.00
_cell.angle_beta   90.00
_cell.angle_gamma   90.00
#
_symmetry.space_group_name_H-M   'P 1'
#
loop_
_entity.id
_entity.type
_entity.pdbx_description
1 polymer ?
#
loop_
_entity_poly.entity_id
_entity_poly.type
_entity_poly.pdbx_seq_one_letter_code
_entity_poly.pdbx_strand_id
1 'polypeptide(L)'
;MVEGGCGKCIQYLMFTFNLLFWLAGCGILGVGIWLRVTQGDFATLVPSIPFVTAPNLCIIAGVIVMVVGFIGCCGALKENKCLLLTFFVMLFIIFCLEITAGALAYVYRDHLEKFAREDLTRGMNQYGMTGQSGLTRAWDLFQTEKHCCGVNNSTDWL
;
A
#
# COMPACT_ATOMS: atom_id res chain seq x y z
N MET A 1 0.40 44.42 6.95
CA MET A 1 0.83 43.42 7.92
C MET A 1 -0.39 42.56 8.22
N VAL A 2 -0.60 41.48 7.46
CA VAL A 2 -1.69 40.51 7.74
C VAL A 2 -1.09 39.47 8.68
N GLU A 3 -1.55 39.55 9.92
CA GLU A 3 -0.93 39.04 11.13
C GLU A 3 -0.95 37.51 11.22
N GLY A 4 0.23 36.92 11.43
CA GLY A 4 0.59 35.88 12.42
C GLY A 4 -0.16 34.53 12.51
N GLY A 5 -1.46 34.47 12.24
CA GLY A 5 -2.30 33.28 12.48
C GLY A 5 -2.40 32.32 11.30
N CYS A 6 -2.51 32.84 10.07
CA CYS A 6 -2.70 32.01 8.86
C CYS A 6 -1.48 31.13 8.56
N GLY A 7 -0.27 31.67 8.66
CA GLY A 7 0.97 30.92 8.44
C GLY A 7 1.20 29.82 9.48
N LYS A 8 0.94 30.11 10.76
CA LYS A 8 1.04 29.12 11.85
C LYS A 8 -0.03 28.03 11.75
N CYS A 9 -1.24 28.36 11.32
CA CYS A 9 -2.31 27.39 11.09
C CYS A 9 -1.95 26.43 9.95
N ILE A 10 -1.46 26.94 8.83
CA ILE A 10 -1.01 26.12 7.69
C ILE A 10 0.15 25.21 8.08
N GLN A 11 1.13 25.73 8.83
CA GLN A 11 2.26 24.94 9.30
C GLN A 11 1.82 23.80 10.25
N TYR A 12 0.91 24.08 11.17
CA TYR A 12 0.38 23.07 12.09
C TYR A 12 -0.44 22.00 11.35
N LEU A 13 -1.33 22.42 10.44
CA LEU A 13 -2.09 21.51 9.58
C LEU A 13 -1.16 20.61 8.75
N MET A 14 -0.12 21.20 8.15
CA MET A 14 0.85 20.47 7.36
C MET A 14 1.62 19.45 8.21
N PHE A 15 2.06 19.84 9.41
CA PHE A 15 2.73 18.93 10.33
C PHE A 15 1.81 17.78 10.76
N THR A 16 0.59 18.08 11.21
CA THR A 16 -0.38 17.07 11.65
C THR A 16 -0.72 16.10 10.52
N PHE A 17 -0.98 16.61 9.32
CA PHE A 17 -1.27 15.76 8.16
C PHE A 17 -0.08 14.85 7.85
N ASN A 18 1.14 15.39 7.70
CA ASN A 18 2.33 14.58 7.42
C ASN A 18 2.63 13.55 8.52
N LEU A 19 2.33 13.86 9.79
CA LEU A 19 2.48 12.92 10.90
C LEU A 19 1.48 11.75 10.77
N LEU A 20 0.24 12.02 10.37
CA LEU A 20 -0.75 10.97 10.10
C LEU A 20 -0.32 10.08 8.93
N PHE A 21 0.20 10.65 7.85
CA PHE A 21 0.77 9.85 6.74
C PHE A 21 1.95 9.00 7.19
N TRP A 22 2.82 9.55 8.01
CA TRP A 22 3.95 8.79 8.56
C TRP A 22 3.47 7.59 9.38
N LEU A 23 2.50 7.78 10.29
CA LEU A 23 1.89 6.71 11.08
C LEU A 23 1.20 5.67 10.20
N ALA A 24 0.45 6.12 9.18
CA ALA A 24 -0.18 5.23 8.20
C ALA A 24 0.87 4.41 7.43
N GLY A 25 1.97 5.04 7.03
CA GLY A 25 3.12 4.37 6.40
C GLY A 25 3.71 3.28 7.29
N CYS A 26 3.91 3.55 8.58
CA CYS A 26 4.35 2.52 9.55
C CYS A 26 3.33 1.37 9.67
N GLY A 27 2.03 1.66 9.66
CA GLY A 27 0.98 0.66 9.65
C GLY A 27 1.01 -0.24 8.41
N ILE A 28 1.10 0.37 7.22
CA ILE A 28 1.20 -0.33 5.93
C ILE A 28 2.46 -1.19 5.89
N LEU A 29 3.59 -0.68 6.38
CA LEU A 29 4.84 -1.43 6.51
C LEU A 29 4.68 -2.66 7.41
N GLY A 30 4.07 -2.47 8.59
CA GLY A 30 3.81 -3.55 9.52
C GLY A 30 2.94 -4.65 8.89
N VAL A 31 1.87 -4.25 8.19
CA VAL A 31 1.01 -5.18 7.44
C VAL A 31 1.79 -5.86 6.31
N GLY A 32 2.59 -5.14 5.54
CA GLY A 32 3.41 -5.71 4.45
C GLY A 32 4.42 -6.75 4.95
N ILE A 33 5.12 -6.45 6.06
CA ILE A 33 6.04 -7.39 6.70
C ILE A 33 5.28 -8.60 7.26
N TRP A 34 4.16 -8.38 7.94
CA TRP A 34 3.31 -9.45 8.46
C TRP A 34 2.83 -10.39 7.35
N LEU A 35 2.39 -9.81 6.23
CA LEU A 35 2.01 -10.57 5.03
C LEU A 35 3.21 -11.33 4.49
N ARG A 36 4.38 -10.70 4.34
CA ARG A 36 5.57 -11.40 3.83
C ARG A 36 5.99 -12.59 4.70
N VAL A 37 5.92 -12.45 6.03
CA VAL A 37 6.29 -13.51 6.98
C VAL A 37 5.25 -14.63 7.02
N THR A 38 3.97 -14.29 6.98
CA THR A 38 2.87 -15.27 7.07
C THR A 38 2.62 -15.98 5.73
N GLN A 39 2.81 -15.28 4.62
CA GLN A 39 2.39 -15.71 3.27
C GLN A 39 3.55 -16.15 2.38
N GLY A 40 4.81 -15.87 2.70
CA GLY A 40 5.95 -16.12 1.80
C GLY A 40 5.89 -15.33 0.48
N ASP A 41 6.79 -15.65 -0.48
CA ASP A 41 6.96 -14.95 -1.78
C ASP A 41 5.84 -15.24 -2.82
N PHE A 42 4.62 -15.57 -2.41
CA PHE A 42 3.68 -16.32 -3.26
C PHE A 42 2.83 -15.55 -4.29
N ALA A 43 3.12 -14.28 -4.56
CA ALA A 43 2.34 -13.45 -5.47
C ALA A 43 3.19 -12.73 -6.54
N THR A 44 3.92 -13.41 -7.41
CA THR A 44 4.69 -12.76 -8.48
C THR A 44 3.79 -12.00 -9.48
N LEU A 45 3.49 -10.72 -9.22
CA LEU A 45 2.64 -9.79 -10.00
C LEU A 45 3.08 -9.59 -11.44
N VAL A 46 4.33 -9.92 -11.75
CA VAL A 46 4.88 -9.91 -13.09
C VAL A 46 5.63 -11.23 -13.31
N PRO A 47 5.17 -12.12 -14.20
CA PRO A 47 5.88 -13.38 -14.49
C PRO A 47 7.34 -13.16 -14.95
N SER A 48 7.64 -11.95 -15.45
CA SER A 48 8.97 -11.50 -15.88
C SER A 48 9.84 -10.91 -14.77
N ILE A 49 9.26 -10.53 -13.61
CA ILE A 49 9.98 -9.91 -12.50
C ILE A 49 9.54 -10.56 -11.18
N PRO A 50 10.28 -11.57 -10.68
CA PRO A 50 9.89 -12.34 -9.50
C PRO A 50 9.91 -11.54 -8.18
N PHE A 51 10.30 -10.26 -8.21
CA PHE A 51 10.38 -9.38 -7.04
C PHE A 51 9.10 -8.59 -6.76
N VAL A 52 8.21 -8.44 -7.76
CA VAL A 52 7.00 -7.62 -7.62
C VAL A 52 5.91 -8.50 -7.02
N THR A 53 5.86 -8.56 -5.69
CA THR A 53 4.90 -9.38 -4.95
C THR A 53 3.93 -8.50 -4.18
N ALA A 54 2.65 -8.88 -3.98
CA ALA A 54 1.69 -8.04 -3.24
C ALA A 54 2.20 -7.57 -1.85
N PRO A 55 2.84 -8.43 -1.01
CA PRO A 55 3.48 -8.01 0.23
C PRO A 55 4.66 -7.07 -0.01
N ASN A 56 5.48 -7.33 -1.03
CA ASN A 56 6.62 -6.47 -1.37
C ASN A 56 6.16 -5.08 -1.84
N LEU A 57 5.07 -4.99 -2.60
CA LEU A 57 4.47 -3.73 -2.99
C LEU A 57 3.96 -2.95 -1.76
N CYS A 58 3.28 -3.61 -0.82
CA CYS A 58 2.89 -2.98 0.44
C CYS A 58 4.10 -2.47 1.23
N ILE A 59 5.19 -3.26 1.30
CA ILE A 59 6.43 -2.84 1.96
C ILE A 59 7.03 -1.62 1.25
N ILE A 60 7.21 -1.66 -0.07
CA ILE A 60 7.80 -0.57 -0.84
C ILE A 60 6.95 0.70 -0.70
N ALA A 61 5.63 0.60 -0.87
CA ALA A 61 4.71 1.72 -0.71
C ALA A 61 4.77 2.29 0.71
N GLY A 62 4.77 1.42 1.73
CA GLY A 62 4.89 1.83 3.12
C GLY A 62 6.21 2.57 3.42
N VAL A 63 7.34 2.12 2.86
CA VAL A 63 8.64 2.80 3.02
C VAL A 63 8.57 4.18 2.37
N ILE A 64 8.04 4.28 1.16
CA ILE A 64 7.92 5.55 0.43
C ILE A 64 7.07 6.53 1.24
N VAL A 65 5.89 6.12 1.70
CA VAL A 65 4.99 6.97 2.50
C VAL A 65 5.65 7.39 3.82
N MET A 66 6.37 6.48 4.49
CA MET A 66 7.10 6.79 5.73
C MET A 66 8.22 7.82 5.48
N VAL A 67 9.02 7.66 4.42
CA VAL A 67 10.11 8.58 4.10
C VAL A 67 9.57 9.95 3.68
N VAL A 68 8.57 9.98 2.80
CA VAL A 68 7.90 11.22 2.36
C VAL A 68 7.27 11.95 3.55
N GLY A 69 6.55 11.24 4.42
CA GLY A 69 5.94 11.81 5.62
C GLY A 69 6.97 12.33 6.62
N PHE A 70 8.10 11.64 6.79
CA PHE A 70 9.20 12.10 7.63
C PHE A 70 9.84 13.39 7.09
N ILE A 71 10.11 13.45 5.79
CA ILE A 71 10.63 14.66 5.13
C ILE A 71 9.63 15.81 5.24
N GLY A 72 8.32 15.54 5.06
CA GLY A 72 7.26 16.52 5.25
C GLY A 72 7.21 17.07 6.68
N CYS A 73 7.29 16.19 7.69
CA CYS A 73 7.36 16.58 9.10
C CYS A 73 8.61 17.42 9.41
N CYS A 74 9.79 16.98 8.98
CA CYS A 74 11.03 17.71 9.18
C CYS A 74 11.06 19.06 8.43
N GLY A 75 10.46 19.12 7.24
CA GLY A 75 10.36 20.34 6.44
C GLY A 75 9.46 21.38 7.11
N ALA A 76 8.34 20.95 7.65
CA ALA A 76 7.42 21.79 8.41
C ALA A 76 8.02 22.28 9.75
N LEU A 77 8.79 21.44 10.45
CA LEU A 77 9.42 21.81 11.72
C LEU A 77 10.64 22.73 11.56
N LYS A 78 11.47 22.51 10.53
CA LYS A 78 12.71 23.28 10.31
C LYS A 78 12.50 24.58 9.51
N GLU A 79 11.28 24.88 9.08
CA GLU A 79 10.96 26.00 8.16
C GLU A 79 11.91 26.06 6.94
N ASN A 80 12.48 24.92 6.54
CA ASN A 80 13.49 24.87 5.50
C ASN A 80 12.82 24.74 4.13
N LYS A 81 12.82 25.85 3.39
CA LYS A 81 12.25 25.95 2.04
C LYS A 81 12.78 24.89 1.06
N CYS A 82 14.05 24.49 1.18
CA CYS A 82 14.63 23.45 0.33
C CYS A 82 14.00 22.07 0.63
N LEU A 83 13.81 21.74 1.92
CA LEU A 83 13.16 20.49 2.31
C LEU A 83 11.69 20.46 1.88
N LEU A 84 11.00 21.59 2.01
CA LEU A 84 9.61 21.75 1.59
C LEU A 84 9.46 21.62 0.06
N LEU A 85 10.40 22.18 -0.70
CA LEU A 85 10.45 22.05 -2.15
C LEU A 85 10.68 20.60 -2.56
N THR A 86 11.65 19.91 -1.94
CA THR A 86 11.90 18.48 -2.19
C THR A 86 10.66 17.64 -1.92
N PHE A 87 9.95 17.90 -0.81
CA PHE A 87 8.69 17.23 -0.50
C PHE A 87 7.65 17.44 -1.62
N PHE A 88 7.46 18.68 -2.08
CA PHE A 88 6.52 18.99 -3.15
C PHE A 88 6.89 18.31 -4.48
N VAL A 89 8.18 18.32 -4.84
CA VAL A 89 8.68 17.65 -6.04
C VAL A 89 8.46 16.13 -5.96
N MET A 90 8.72 15.51 -4.81
CA MET A 90 8.46 14.08 -4.62
C MET A 90 6.97 13.75 -4.75
N LEU A 91 6.08 14.54 -4.14
CA LEU A 91 4.64 14.35 -4.30
C LEU A 91 4.19 14.50 -5.76
N PHE A 92 4.74 15.47 -6.48
CA PHE A 92 4.42 15.66 -7.89
C PHE A 92 4.87 14.46 -8.75
N ILE A 93 6.05 13.91 -8.50
CA ILE A 93 6.53 12.70 -9.17
C ILE A 93 5.62 11.51 -8.86
N ILE A 94 5.26 11.30 -7.59
CA ILE A 94 4.35 10.22 -7.18
C ILE A 94 3.00 10.36 -7.88
N PHE A 95 2.46 11.57 -7.94
CA PHE A 95 1.19 11.84 -8.63
C PHE A 95 1.24 11.47 -10.13
N CYS A 96 2.31 11.84 -10.83
CA CYS A 96 2.52 11.44 -12.23
C CYS A 96 2.64 9.92 -12.39
N LEU A 97 3.33 9.25 -11.46
CA LEU A 97 3.44 7.79 -11.45
C LEU A 97 2.09 7.11 -11.20
N GLU A 98 1.27 7.63 -10.28
CA GLU A 98 -0.07 7.11 -10.01
C GLU A 98 -1.00 7.26 -11.21
N ILE A 99 -0.98 8.40 -11.90
CA ILE A 99 -1.76 8.58 -13.14
C ILE A 99 -1.32 7.56 -14.19
N THR A 100 -0.01 7.40 -14.37
CA THR A 100 0.55 6.46 -15.35
C THR A 100 0.17 5.02 -15.01
N ALA A 101 0.32 4.63 -13.75
CA ALA A 101 -0.06 3.30 -13.25
C ALA A 101 -1.56 3.06 -13.38
N GLY A 102 -2.41 4.04 -13.07
CA GLY A 102 -3.86 3.95 -13.19
C GLY A 102 -4.32 3.82 -14.64
N ALA A 103 -3.73 4.60 -15.55
CA ALA A 103 -3.98 4.48 -16.99
C ALA A 103 -3.57 3.09 -17.52
N LEU A 104 -2.39 2.61 -17.11
CA LEU A 104 -1.92 1.28 -17.46
C LEU A 104 -2.85 0.19 -16.91
N ALA A 105 -3.27 0.32 -15.66
CA ALA A 105 -4.19 -0.63 -15.03
C ALA A 105 -5.54 -0.69 -15.74
N TYR A 106 -6.03 0.45 -16.23
CA TYR A 106 -7.27 0.50 -17.01
C TYR A 106 -7.12 -0.18 -18.37
N VAL A 107 -6.03 0.11 -19.10
CA VAL A 107 -5.75 -0.48 -20.42
C VAL A 107 -5.53 -2.00 -20.32
N TYR A 108 -4.83 -2.46 -19.28
CA TYR A 108 -4.50 -3.88 -19.07
C TYR A 108 -5.41 -4.58 -18.06
N ARG A 109 -6.63 -4.07 -17.83
CA ARG A 109 -7.54 -4.58 -16.79
C ARG A 109 -7.81 -6.07 -16.90
N ASP A 110 -7.97 -6.61 -18.12
CA ASP A 110 -8.31 -8.01 -18.33
C ASP A 110 -7.13 -8.93 -17.97
N HIS A 111 -5.90 -8.45 -18.14
CA HIS A 111 -4.70 -9.16 -17.71
C HIS A 111 -4.52 -9.09 -16.19
N LEU A 112 -4.77 -7.92 -15.59
CA LEU A 112 -4.73 -7.75 -14.14
C LEU A 112 -5.80 -8.59 -13.43
N GLU A 113 -6.99 -8.73 -14.00
CA GLU A 113 -8.04 -9.57 -13.44
C GLU A 113 -7.63 -11.05 -13.42
N LYS A 114 -7.11 -11.57 -14.54
CA LYS A 114 -6.59 -12.95 -14.58
C LYS A 114 -5.48 -13.16 -13.57
N PHE A 115 -4.55 -12.20 -13.50
CA PHE A 115 -3.47 -12.23 -12.53
C PHE A 115 -4.00 -12.27 -11.09
N ALA A 116 -4.93 -11.38 -10.76
CA ALA A 116 -5.54 -11.34 -9.42
C ALA A 116 -6.28 -12.64 -9.09
N ARG A 117 -6.99 -13.25 -10.05
CA ARG A 117 -7.64 -14.55 -9.85
C ARG A 117 -6.64 -15.66 -9.59
N GLU A 118 -5.54 -15.73 -10.33
CA GLU A 118 -4.46 -16.70 -10.10
C GLU A 118 -3.84 -16.53 -8.71
N ASP A 119 -3.62 -15.28 -8.29
CA ASP A 119 -3.05 -14.96 -6.98
C ASP A 119 -3.98 -15.37 -5.83
N LEU A 120 -5.26 -15.02 -5.93
CA LEU A 120 -6.28 -15.45 -4.99
C LEU A 120 -6.41 -16.97 -4.94
N THR A 121 -6.34 -17.65 -6.09
CA THR A 121 -6.42 -19.12 -6.13
C THR A 121 -5.22 -19.76 -5.44
N ARG A 122 -4.02 -19.19 -5.60
CA ARG A 122 -2.82 -19.65 -4.87
C ARG A 122 -2.96 -19.45 -3.37
N GLY A 123 -3.44 -18.28 -2.93
CA GLY A 123 -3.71 -18.00 -1.52
C GLY A 123 -4.76 -18.96 -0.93
N MET A 124 -5.77 -19.33 -1.71
CA MET A 124 -6.78 -20.31 -1.31
C MET A 124 -6.19 -21.72 -1.14
N ASN A 125 -5.29 -22.15 -2.04
CA ASN A 125 -4.65 -23.47 -1.94
C ASN A 125 -3.79 -23.66 -0.68
N GLN A 126 -3.36 -22.58 -0.04
CA GLN A 126 -2.59 -22.66 1.20
C GLN A 126 -3.46 -22.48 2.47
N TYR A 127 -4.77 -22.33 2.29
CA TYR A 127 -5.73 -22.25 3.38
C TYR A 127 -5.66 -23.50 4.28
N GLY A 128 -5.55 -23.28 5.59
CA GLY A 128 -5.51 -24.37 6.59
C GLY A 128 -4.16 -25.08 6.74
N MET A 129 -3.10 -24.66 6.02
CA MET A 129 -1.76 -25.24 6.19
C MET A 129 -1.14 -24.88 7.56
N THR A 130 -0.41 -25.84 8.15
CA THR A 130 0.29 -25.66 9.43
C THR A 130 1.36 -24.57 9.30
N GLY A 131 1.19 -23.47 10.05
CA GLY A 131 2.08 -22.30 10.01
C GLY A 131 1.48 -21.06 9.33
N GLN A 132 0.32 -21.17 8.69
CA GLN A 132 -0.33 -20.06 7.97
C GLN A 132 -1.71 -19.66 8.53
N SER A 133 -1.88 -19.75 9.86
CA SER A 133 -3.16 -19.40 10.53
C SER A 133 -3.63 -17.95 10.26
N GLY A 134 -2.69 -17.03 10.01
CA GLY A 134 -3.01 -15.65 9.63
C GLY A 134 -3.63 -15.53 8.23
N LEU A 135 -3.27 -16.40 7.28
CA LEU A 135 -3.88 -16.46 5.94
C LEU A 135 -5.32 -16.94 6.05
N THR A 136 -5.53 -18.05 6.76
CA THR A 136 -6.85 -18.65 6.98
C THR A 136 -7.82 -17.62 7.58
N ARG A 137 -7.38 -16.92 8.64
CA ARG A 137 -8.20 -15.89 9.29
C ARG A 137 -8.52 -14.71 8.36
N ALA A 138 -7.57 -14.29 7.52
CA ALA A 138 -7.80 -13.23 6.55
C ALA A 138 -8.83 -13.65 5.49
N TRP A 139 -8.75 -14.89 5.00
CA TRP A 139 -9.72 -15.48 4.08
C TRP A 139 -11.12 -15.59 4.69
N ASP A 140 -11.22 -16.03 5.94
CA ASP A 140 -12.50 -16.15 6.65
C ASP A 140 -13.16 -14.78 6.83
N LEU A 141 -12.38 -13.78 7.26
CA LEU A 141 -12.85 -12.42 7.42
C LEU A 141 -13.32 -11.86 6.07
N PHE A 142 -12.52 -12.02 5.01
CA PHE A 142 -12.85 -11.50 3.69
C PHE A 142 -14.13 -12.11 3.13
N GLN A 143 -14.28 -13.44 3.18
CA GLN A 143 -15.47 -14.15 2.71
C GLN A 143 -16.71 -13.79 3.53
N THR A 144 -16.57 -13.64 4.85
CA THR A 144 -17.67 -13.26 5.75
C THR A 144 -18.14 -11.83 5.49
N GLU A 145 -17.22 -10.87 5.37
CA GLU A 145 -17.51 -9.45 5.13
C GLU A 145 -18.08 -9.18 3.72
N LYS A 146 -17.63 -9.94 2.72
CA LYS A 146 -18.07 -9.77 1.33
C LYS A 146 -19.20 -10.73 0.92
N HIS A 147 -19.65 -11.59 1.83
CA HIS A 147 -20.66 -12.61 1.56
C HIS A 147 -20.38 -13.41 0.29
N CYS A 148 -19.11 -13.74 0.03
CA CYS A 148 -18.66 -14.51 -1.13
C CYS A 148 -17.93 -15.78 -0.68
N CYS A 149 -17.79 -16.75 -1.59
CA CYS A 149 -17.12 -18.02 -1.31
C CYS A 149 -16.31 -18.47 -2.54
N GLY A 150 -15.00 -18.68 -2.35
CA GLY A 150 -14.07 -19.01 -3.43
C GLY A 150 -13.65 -17.80 -4.26
N VAL A 151 -12.86 -18.02 -5.30
CA VAL A 151 -12.32 -16.95 -6.19
C VAL A 151 -13.30 -16.61 -7.30
N ASN A 152 -13.89 -17.63 -7.90
CA ASN A 152 -14.92 -17.55 -8.92
C ASN A 152 -16.26 -18.04 -8.37
N ASN A 153 -16.26 -19.15 -7.63
CA ASN A 153 -17.47 -19.74 -7.07
C ASN A 153 -17.18 -20.65 -5.86
N SER A 154 -18.22 -21.04 -5.12
CA SER A 154 -18.08 -21.91 -3.95
C SER A 154 -17.53 -23.30 -4.28
N THR A 155 -17.62 -23.73 -5.54
CA THR A 155 -17.03 -24.97 -6.03
C THR A 155 -15.51 -24.95 -6.06
N ASP A 156 -14.87 -23.79 -5.94
CA ASP A 156 -13.41 -23.66 -5.92
C ASP A 156 -12.80 -24.30 -4.66
N TRP A 157 -13.61 -24.59 -3.63
CA TRP A 157 -13.20 -25.27 -2.40
C TRP A 157 -13.33 -26.81 -2.44
N LEU A 158 -13.91 -27.36 -3.51
CA LEU A 158 -14.09 -28.81 -3.71
C LEU A 158 -12.84 -29.45 -4.33
#